data_AF-A0AA50DP52-F1
#
_entry.id   AF-A0AA50DP52-F1
#
_cell.length_a   1.000
_cell.length_b   1.000
_cell.length_c   1.000
_cell.angle_alpha   90.00
_cell.angle_beta   90.00
_cell.angle_gamma   90.00
#
_symmetry.space_group_name_H-M   'P 1'
#
loop_
_entity.id
_entity.type
_entity.pdbx_description
1 polymer ?
#
loop_
_entity_poly.entity_id
_entity_poly.type
_entity_poly.pdbx_seq_one_letter_code
_entity_poly.pdbx_strand_id
1 'polypeptide(L)' 'MNNEDWHPADIIAALKKQGTTLSALSRESGLASSTLSNALRRPWPKGEQLIAAALGKQPEEIWPTRYKRKK' A
#
# COMPACT_ATOMS: atom_id res chain seq x y z
N MET A 1 -10.06 -19.55 5.57
CA MET A 1 -10.26 -18.26 4.87
C MET A 1 -8.97 -17.49 4.98
N ASN A 2 -8.22 -17.46 3.87
CA ASN A 2 -6.88 -16.93 3.83
C ASN A 2 -6.91 -15.41 3.94
N ASN A 3 -6.47 -14.88 5.07
CA ASN A 3 -6.37 -13.44 5.30
C ASN A 3 -4.99 -12.98 4.82
N GLU A 4 -4.68 -13.27 3.56
CA GLU A 4 -3.36 -13.03 2.96
C GLU A 4 -3.25 -11.59 2.49
N ASP A 5 -2.05 -11.02 2.64
CA ASP A 5 -1.75 -9.69 2.11
C ASP A 5 -1.90 -9.68 0.59
N TRP A 6 -2.33 -8.55 0.03
CA TRP A 6 -2.39 -8.36 -1.41
C TRP A 6 -1.02 -8.58 -2.04
N HIS A 7 -1.02 -9.22 -3.20
CA HIS A 7 0.21 -9.35 -3.95
C HIS A 7 0.71 -7.96 -4.39
N PRO A 8 2.02 -7.68 -4.34
CA PRO A 8 2.57 -6.38 -4.75
C PRO A 8 2.13 -5.94 -6.16
N ALA A 9 1.97 -6.91 -7.08
CA ALA A 9 1.48 -6.64 -8.43
C ALA A 9 0.02 -6.17 -8.45
N ASP A 10 -0.86 -6.72 -7.59
CA ASP A 10 -2.27 -6.31 -7.50
C ASP A 10 -2.39 -4.89 -6.96
N ILE A 11 -1.55 -4.52 -5.98
CA ILE A 11 -1.48 -3.15 -5.46
C ILE A 11 -1.07 -2.18 -6.59
N ILE A 12 -0.02 -2.52 -7.35
CA ILE A 12 0.44 -1.69 -8.48
C ILE A 12 -0.64 -1.59 -9.56
N ALA A 13 -1.33 -2.70 -9.87
CA ALA A 13 -2.41 -2.72 -10.84
C ALA A 13 -3.61 -1.88 -10.38
N ALA A 14 -3.99 -1.96 -9.10
CA ALA A 14 -5.07 -1.17 -8.52
C ALA A 14 -4.74 0.32 -8.55
N LEU A 15 -3.50 0.70 -8.21
CA LEU A 15 -3.04 2.09 -8.31
C LEU A 15 -3.13 2.59 -9.77
N LYS A 16 -2.65 1.78 -10.73
CA LYS A 16 -2.77 2.11 -12.16
C LYS A 16 -4.21 2.25 -12.63
N LYS A 17 -5.13 1.41 -12.14
CA LYS A 17 -6.57 1.51 -12.43
C LYS A 17 -7.18 2.80 -11.87
N GLN A 18 -6.66 3.31 -10.76
CA GLN A 18 -7.01 4.63 -10.19
C GLN A 18 -6.33 5.80 -10.92
N GLY A 19 -5.48 5.53 -11.92
CA GLY A 19 -4.73 6.58 -12.64
C GLY A 19 -3.52 7.10 -11.88
N THR A 20 -3.12 6.46 -10.78
CA THR A 20 -1.93 6.83 -10.00
C THR A 20 -0.87 5.73 -10.04
N THR A 21 0.34 6.05 -9.59
CA THR A 21 1.46 5.10 -9.51
C THR A 21 2.20 5.29 -8.20
N LEU A 22 2.95 4.28 -7.74
CA LEU A 22 3.77 4.42 -6.54
C LEU A 22 4.75 5.60 -6.64
N SER A 23 5.31 5.83 -7.81
CA SER A 23 6.21 6.97 -8.03
C SER A 23 5.49 8.31 -7.98
N ALA A 24 4.26 8.38 -8.50
CA ALA A 24 3.42 9.58 -8.38
C ALA A 24 3.07 9.85 -6.91
N LEU A 25 2.57 8.84 -6.20
CA LEU A 25 2.27 8.96 -4.76
C LEU A 25 3.47 9.37 -3.93
N SER A 26 4.63 8.82 -4.24
CA SER A 26 5.87 9.17 -3.54
C SER A 26 6.19 10.65 -3.73
N ARG A 27 6.04 11.18 -4.95
CA ARG A 27 6.25 12.61 -5.25
C ARG A 27 5.23 13.49 -4.54
N GLU A 28 3.95 13.10 -4.55
CA GLU A 28 2.88 13.81 -3.83
C GLU A 28 3.12 13.86 -2.32
N SER A 29 3.72 12.79 -1.78
CA SER A 29 4.04 12.68 -0.35
C SER A 29 5.38 13.33 0.03
N GLY A 30 6.12 13.92 -0.92
CA GLY A 30 7.45 14.49 -0.68
C GLY A 30 8.54 13.44 -0.39
N LEU A 31 8.32 12.18 -0.74
CA LEU A 31 9.21 11.05 -0.49
C LEU A 31 9.97 10.65 -1.76
N ALA A 32 11.16 10.08 -1.58
CA ALA A 32 11.91 9.48 -2.68
C ALA A 32 11.14 8.29 -3.28
N SER A 33 11.08 8.20 -4.61
CA SER A 33 10.32 7.20 -5.38
C SER A 33 10.55 5.74 -4.95
N SER A 34 11.72 5.46 -4.36
CA SER A 34 12.14 4.16 -3.85
C SER A 34 11.66 3.87 -2.43
N THR A 35 11.35 4.88 -1.64
CA THR A 35 10.87 4.74 -0.25
C THR A 35 9.51 4.05 -0.21
N LEU A 36 8.58 4.44 -1.09
CA LEU A 36 7.24 3.85 -1.12
C LEU A 36 7.25 2.41 -1.64
N SER A 37 8.16 2.09 -2.58
CA SER A 37 8.38 0.71 -3.04
C SER A 37 8.85 -0.21 -1.91
N ASN A 38 9.51 0.31 -0.89
CA ASN A 38 9.92 -0.47 0.28
C ASN A 38 8.71 -0.91 1.13
N ALA A 39 7.58 -0.18 1.10
CA ALA A 39 6.34 -0.56 1.80
C ALA A 39 5.78 -1.92 1.35
N LEU A 40 5.99 -2.25 0.07
CA LEU A 40 5.56 -3.54 -0.49
C LEU A 40 6.38 -4.71 0.06
N ARG A 41 7.67 -4.46 0.36
CA ARG A 41 8.60 -5.50 0.82
C ARG A 41 8.69 -5.62 2.34
N ARG A 42 8.54 -4.51 3.07
CA ARG A 42 8.65 -4.46 4.53
C ARG A 42 7.44 -3.73 5.14
N PRO A 43 6.98 -4.15 6.32
CA PRO A 43 5.92 -3.44 7.05
C PRO A 43 6.34 -2.00 7.28
N TRP A 44 5.60 -1.07 6.66
CA TRP A 44 5.85 0.35 6.76
C TRP A 44 4.53 1.11 6.89
N PRO A 45 4.03 1.30 8.12
CA PRO A 45 2.66 1.77 8.37
C PRO A 45 2.31 3.09 7.68
N LYS A 46 3.27 4.03 7.59
CA LYS A 46 3.07 5.31 6.90
C LYS A 46 2.91 5.14 5.39
N GLY A 47 3.72 4.29 4.76
CA GLY A 47 3.61 4.01 3.33
C GLY A 47 2.38 3.20 2.97
N GLU A 48 2.03 2.23 3.81
CA GLU A 48 0.81 1.43 3.69
C GLU A 48 -0.43 2.33 3.77
N GLN A 49 -0.48 3.27 4.71
CA GLN A 49 -1.54 4.27 4.82
C GLN A 49 -1.65 5.15 3.56
N LEU A 50 -0.52 5.62 3.02
CA LEU A 50 -0.52 6.44 1.79
C LEU A 50 -1.10 5.66 0.60
N ILE A 51 -0.64 4.42 0.40
CA ILE A 51 -1.13 3.55 -0.67
C ILE A 51 -2.63 3.25 -0.49
N ALA A 52 -3.03 2.94 0.73
CA ALA A 52 -4.42 2.64 1.05
C ALA A 52 -5.32 3.87 0.83
N ALA A 53 -4.87 5.05 1.26
CA ALA A 53 -5.58 6.32 1.03
C ALA A 53 -5.78 6.60 -0.46
N ALA A 54 -4.74 6.37 -1.28
CA ALA A 54 -4.85 6.53 -2.73
C ALA A 54 -5.78 5.51 -3.40
N LEU A 55 -5.94 4.33 -2.80
CA LEU A 55 -6.89 3.31 -3.26
C LEU A 55 -8.30 3.51 -2.66
N GLY A 56 -8.48 4.49 -1.77
CA GLY A 56 -9.73 4.68 -1.02
C GLY A 56 -10.07 3.51 -0.10
N LYS A 57 -9.05 2.77 0.37
CA LYS A 57 -9.16 1.58 1.21
C LYS A 57 -8.48 1.78 2.55
N GLN A 58 -8.76 0.89 3.49
CA GLN A 58 -7.96 0.82 4.71
C GLN A 58 -6.70 -0.03 4.48
N PRO A 59 -5.57 0.30 5.13
CA PRO A 59 -4.35 -0.51 5.01
C PRO A 59 -4.57 -1.93 5.54
N GLU A 60 -5.55 -2.14 6.44
CA GLU A 60 -5.95 -3.44 6.96
C GLU A 60 -6.66 -4.32 5.91
N GLU A 61 -7.31 -3.72 4.91
CA GLU A 61 -7.91 -4.47 3.79
C GLU A 61 -6.86 -4.99 2.81
N ILE A 62 -5.75 -4.27 2.67
CA ILE A 62 -4.66 -4.58 1.74
C ILE A 62 -3.62 -5.50 2.40
N TRP A 63 -3.30 -5.23 3.67
CA TRP A 63 -2.38 -6.03 4.48
C TRP A 63 -3.05 -6.60 5.74
N PRO A 64 -4.06 -7.46 5.58
CA PRO A 64 -4.77 -8.08 6.69
C PRO A 64 -3.86 -8.84 7.66
N THR A 65 -2.71 -9.36 7.22
CA THR A 65 -1.79 -10.08 8.14
C THR A 65 -1.02 -9.11 9.03
N ARG A 66 -0.71 -7.91 8.54
CA ARG A 66 0.11 -6.91 9.25
C ARG A 66 -0.67 -6.15 10.31
N TYR A 67 -1.97 -5.96 10.08
CA TYR A 67 -2.87 -5.24 10.98
C TYR A 67 -3.74 -6.16 11.84
N LYS A 68 -3.55 -7.49 11.76
CA LYS A 68 -4.28 -8.48 12.56
C LYS A 68 -3.85 -8.50 14.03
N ARG A 69 -4.17 -7.45 14.78
CA ARG A 69 -4.26 -7.39 16.25
C ARG A 69 -4.99 -6.09 16.61
N LYS A 70 -6.21 -6.11 17.14
CA LYS A 70 -6.59 -6.70 18.43
C LYS A 70 -8.07 -7.12 18.40
N LYS A 71 -8.34 -8.37 18.78
CA LYS A 71 -9.58 -8.71 19.46
C LYS A 71 -9.30 -8.67 20.96
#